data_AF-J3A6X2-F1
#
_entry.id   AF-J3A6X2-F1
#
_cell.length_a   1.000
_cell.length_b   1.000
_cell.length_c   1.000
_cell.angle_alpha   90.00
_cell.angle_beta   90.00
_cell.angle_gamma   90.00
#
_symmetry.space_group_name_H-M   'P 1'
#
loop_
_entity.id
_entity.type
_entity.pdbx_description
1 polymer ?
#
loop_
_entity_poly.entity_id
_entity_poly.type
_entity_poly.pdbx_seq_one_letter_code
_entity_poly.pdbx_strand_id
1 'polypeptide(L)'
;MNKKTITVFAASILTCTVFAGALGTTWANQTTTPVATQQETKANEAAKQTMFRNIKLAEPALLYTLKGEASVFEATYQYAVKQGKHVLAKGFGTASNGGPEWGTFAQTIKIPTSELIGNEPLILEMFEINQENGAIINKLSIPLDSSDQVKNTKVFRNLKLAAPSVVYTVSGEASVFEGTYQYAVKQGEQIVAKGFGTASKGGPEWGEFSQEIVIPLSNLSKNKPSTLELFEIDQESGEMKNKMVLPLK
;
A
#
# COMPACT_ATOMS: atom_id res chain seq x y z
N MET A 1 3.31 9.17 -49.29
CA MET A 1 1.95 9.74 -49.27
C MET A 1 1.15 9.01 -48.21
N ASN A 2 0.91 9.64 -47.05
CA ASN A 2 -0.20 9.41 -46.11
C ASN A 2 0.10 10.19 -44.83
N LYS A 3 -0.56 11.34 -44.69
CA LYS A 3 -0.51 12.22 -43.52
C LYS A 3 -1.55 11.73 -42.51
N LYS A 4 -1.21 11.68 -41.22
CA LYS A 4 -2.18 11.60 -40.14
C LYS A 4 -2.13 12.89 -39.32
N THR A 5 -3.31 13.45 -39.16
CA THR A 5 -3.63 14.80 -38.70
C THR A 5 -3.45 14.93 -37.18
N ILE A 6 -2.90 16.05 -36.74
CA ILE A 6 -2.83 16.48 -35.34
C ILE A 6 -4.02 17.39 -35.08
N THR A 7 -4.83 17.08 -34.07
CA THR A 7 -5.91 17.94 -33.58
C THR A 7 -5.38 18.75 -32.40
N VAL A 8 -5.37 20.08 -32.54
CA VAL A 8 -5.10 21.04 -31.46
C VAL A 8 -6.43 21.66 -31.05
N PHE A 9 -6.76 21.61 -29.76
CA PHE A 9 -7.88 22.36 -29.19
C PHE A 9 -7.44 23.79 -28.90
N ALA A 10 -8.12 24.75 -29.52
CA ALA A 10 -8.03 26.17 -29.21
C ALA A 10 -9.00 26.48 -28.05
N ALA A 11 -8.51 27.17 -27.02
CA ALA A 11 -9.36 27.78 -25.99
C ALA A 11 -9.18 29.30 -26.01
N SER A 12 -10.33 29.96 -26.03
CA SER A 12 -10.59 31.36 -26.35
C SER A 12 -10.08 32.33 -25.28
N ILE A 13 -9.49 33.44 -25.72
CA ILE A 13 -9.19 34.61 -24.89
C ILE A 13 -10.47 35.44 -24.79
N LEU A 14 -10.99 35.64 -23.57
CA LEU A 14 -12.06 36.60 -23.31
C LEU A 14 -11.44 37.95 -22.95
N THR A 15 -11.72 38.96 -23.77
CA THR A 15 -11.37 40.36 -23.56
C THR A 15 -12.46 41.05 -22.73
N CYS A 16 -12.06 41.82 -21.72
CA CYS A 16 -12.90 42.91 -21.20
C CYS A 16 -12.09 44.21 -21.17
N THR A 17 -12.68 45.20 -21.82
CA THR A 17 -12.21 46.56 -22.05
C THR A 17 -12.29 47.45 -20.81
N VAL A 18 -11.37 48.41 -20.79
CA VAL A 18 -11.22 49.56 -19.89
C VAL A 18 -12.42 50.51 -19.90
N PHE A 19 -12.71 51.11 -18.74
CA PHE A 19 -13.35 52.42 -18.63
C PHE A 19 -12.50 53.34 -17.73
N ALA A 20 -12.16 54.51 -18.27
CA ALA A 20 -11.60 55.64 -17.53
C ALA A 20 -12.68 56.73 -17.41
N GLY A 21 -12.71 57.45 -16.30
CA GLY A 21 -13.59 58.60 -16.06
C GLY A 21 -13.22 59.32 -14.75
N ALA A 22 -13.21 60.65 -14.77
CA ALA A 22 -12.41 61.52 -13.93
C ALA A 22 -13.15 62.25 -12.79
N LEU A 23 -12.33 62.72 -11.84
CA LEU A 23 -12.42 63.77 -10.79
C LEU A 23 -13.67 64.67 -10.65
N GLY A 24 -14.06 64.94 -9.38
CA GLY A 24 -14.83 66.13 -8.97
C GLY A 24 -15.47 66.02 -7.56
N THR A 25 -15.23 67.02 -6.71
CA THR A 25 -15.48 67.10 -5.25
C THR A 25 -16.92 67.42 -4.82
N THR A 26 -17.35 67.02 -3.61
CA THR A 26 -17.93 67.87 -2.52
C THR A 26 -18.35 67.04 -1.29
N TRP A 27 -18.37 67.71 -0.13
CA TRP A 27 -18.40 67.19 1.24
C TRP A 27 -19.83 66.94 1.77
N ALA A 28 -20.01 65.91 2.61
CA ALA A 28 -20.95 65.92 3.74
C ALA A 28 -20.52 64.92 4.82
N ASN A 29 -20.34 65.44 6.04
CA ASN A 29 -20.09 64.73 7.29
C ASN A 29 -21.13 63.63 7.56
N GLN A 30 -20.69 62.48 8.06
CA GLN A 30 -21.23 61.93 9.32
C GLN A 30 -20.37 60.78 9.86
N THR A 31 -19.81 61.07 11.04
CA THR A 31 -19.57 60.14 12.15
C THR A 31 -18.54 59.02 11.95
N THR A 32 -17.36 59.31 12.50
CA THR A 32 -16.29 58.39 12.88
C THR A 32 -16.82 57.10 13.53
N THR A 33 -16.56 55.98 12.87
CA THR A 33 -16.33 54.71 13.56
C THR A 33 -14.94 54.25 13.15
N PRO A 34 -13.99 54.03 14.07
CA PRO A 34 -12.72 53.45 13.70
C PRO A 34 -13.00 52.01 13.30
N VAL A 35 -12.90 51.70 12.01
CA VAL A 35 -12.72 50.30 11.59
C VAL A 35 -11.29 49.95 12.00
N ALA A 36 -11.20 49.41 13.23
CA ALA A 36 -10.00 48.80 13.73
C ALA A 36 -9.61 47.68 12.75
N THR A 37 -8.50 47.88 12.06
CA THR A 37 -7.69 46.83 11.47
C THR A 37 -7.41 45.82 12.59
N GLN A 38 -8.13 44.69 12.60
CA GLN A 38 -7.72 43.53 13.39
C GLN A 38 -6.59 42.84 12.62
N GLN A 39 -5.39 43.36 12.81
CA GLN A 39 -4.17 42.60 12.67
C GLN A 39 -3.57 42.50 14.06
N GLU A 40 -3.89 41.39 14.75
CA GLU A 40 -3.25 40.76 15.91
C GLU A 40 -4.30 39.81 16.49
N THR A 41 -4.01 38.58 16.92
CA THR A 41 -2.77 38.13 17.55
C THR A 41 -2.66 36.60 17.43
N LYS A 42 -1.43 36.12 17.33
CA LYS A 42 -1.05 34.75 17.65
C LYS A 42 -1.62 34.32 19.01
N ALA A 43 -2.65 33.48 18.99
CA ALA A 43 -3.10 32.61 20.07
C ALA A 43 -3.99 31.56 19.40
N ASN A 44 -3.51 30.37 19.02
CA ASN A 44 -3.01 29.33 19.90
C ASN A 44 -2.28 28.30 19.02
N GLU A 45 -0.95 28.36 18.91
CA GLU A 45 -0.19 27.15 18.58
C GLU A 45 -0.44 26.15 19.71
N ALA A 46 -0.78 24.90 19.36
CA ALA A 46 -0.97 23.75 20.26
C ALA A 46 -2.40 23.44 20.75
N ALA A 47 -3.36 23.43 19.82
CA ALA A 47 -4.08 22.18 19.60
C ALA A 47 -3.68 21.72 18.20
N LYS A 48 -2.61 20.92 18.12
CA LYS A 48 -2.15 20.30 16.87
C LYS A 48 -3.28 19.37 16.42
N GLN A 49 -4.25 19.89 15.67
CA GLN A 49 -5.31 19.06 15.10
C GLN A 49 -4.61 18.12 14.14
N THR A 50 -4.45 16.88 14.56
CA THR A 50 -3.87 15.85 13.72
C THR A 50 -4.88 15.63 12.59
N MET A 51 -4.50 15.84 11.33
CA MET A 51 -5.40 15.60 10.17
C MET A 51 -5.69 14.10 9.93
N PHE A 52 -5.34 13.29 10.93
CA PHE A 52 -5.51 11.86 10.99
C PHE A 52 -6.01 11.50 12.39
N ARG A 53 -6.99 10.61 12.48
CA ARG A 53 -7.54 10.12 13.75
C ARG A 53 -8.04 8.70 13.63
N ASN A 54 -8.44 8.11 14.76
CA ASN A 54 -9.02 6.77 14.82
C ASN A 54 -8.15 5.69 14.17
N ILE A 55 -6.83 5.84 14.34
CA ILE A 55 -5.83 4.99 13.70
C ILE A 55 -5.78 3.61 14.35
N LYS A 56 -5.78 2.59 13.50
CA LYS A 56 -5.62 1.19 13.86
C LYS A 56 -4.54 0.57 12.98
N LEU A 57 -3.63 -0.14 13.62
CA LEU A 57 -2.65 -1.00 12.95
C LEU A 57 -3.12 -2.44 13.10
N ALA A 58 -3.28 -3.14 11.98
CA ALA A 58 -3.49 -4.58 12.00
C ALA A 58 -2.17 -5.31 12.34
N GLU A 59 -2.29 -6.57 12.75
CA GLU A 59 -1.12 -7.41 12.92
C GLU A 59 -0.37 -7.57 11.59
N PRO A 60 0.96 -7.42 11.57
CA PRO A 60 1.72 -7.56 10.35
C PRO A 60 1.70 -9.01 9.87
N ALA A 61 1.82 -9.19 8.56
CA ALA A 61 1.86 -10.50 7.93
C ALA A 61 3.08 -10.65 7.02
N LEU A 62 3.63 -11.85 6.94
CA LEU A 62 4.61 -12.20 5.92
C LEU A 62 3.90 -12.60 4.63
N LEU A 63 4.39 -12.07 3.52
CA LEU A 63 3.91 -12.32 2.18
C LEU A 63 4.96 -13.10 1.39
N TYR A 64 4.59 -14.29 0.96
CA TYR A 64 5.38 -15.14 0.08
C TYR A 64 4.73 -15.21 -1.29
N THR A 65 5.55 -15.24 -2.34
CA THR A 65 5.07 -15.47 -3.71
C THR A 65 5.95 -16.52 -4.38
N LEU A 66 5.34 -17.64 -4.76
CA LEU A 66 5.98 -18.71 -5.52
C LEU A 66 5.41 -18.72 -6.93
N LYS A 67 6.28 -18.62 -7.93
CA LYS A 67 5.92 -18.81 -9.33
C LYS A 67 6.50 -20.11 -9.85
N GLY A 68 5.85 -20.71 -10.83
CA GLY A 68 6.38 -21.89 -11.50
C GLY A 68 5.43 -22.43 -12.55
N GLU A 69 5.67 -23.67 -12.94
CA GLU A 69 4.79 -24.43 -13.82
C GLU A 69 4.33 -25.69 -13.13
N ALA A 70 3.07 -26.06 -13.39
CA ALA A 70 2.47 -27.29 -12.90
C ALA A 70 1.81 -28.06 -14.06
N SER A 71 1.91 -29.38 -14.02
CA SER A 71 1.18 -30.31 -14.91
C SER A 71 0.38 -31.27 -14.05
N VAL A 72 -0.72 -30.75 -13.52
CA VAL A 72 -1.58 -31.39 -12.51
C VAL A 72 -2.99 -31.61 -13.06
N PHE A 73 -3.71 -32.61 -12.56
CA PHE A 73 -5.06 -32.93 -13.01
C PHE A 73 -5.99 -31.71 -12.88
N GLU A 74 -6.73 -31.38 -13.95
CA GLU A 74 -7.62 -30.21 -14.02
C GLU A 74 -6.96 -28.87 -13.60
N ALA A 75 -5.64 -28.78 -13.82
CA ALA A 75 -4.83 -27.61 -13.48
C ALA A 75 -4.84 -27.23 -12.00
N THR A 76 -5.39 -28.07 -11.11
CA THR A 76 -5.59 -27.71 -9.70
C THR A 76 -4.58 -28.42 -8.80
N TYR A 77 -3.87 -27.65 -7.99
CA TYR A 77 -3.02 -28.17 -6.92
C TYR A 77 -3.50 -27.66 -5.56
N GLN A 78 -3.16 -28.39 -4.52
CA GLN A 78 -3.36 -27.99 -3.13
C GLN A 78 -2.04 -27.47 -2.55
N TYR A 79 -2.13 -26.63 -1.54
CA TYR A 79 -0.98 -26.21 -0.76
C TYR A 79 -1.30 -26.17 0.73
N ALA A 80 -0.25 -26.36 1.54
CA ALA A 80 -0.26 -26.12 2.97
C ALA A 80 1.08 -25.51 3.39
N VAL A 81 1.06 -24.43 4.16
CA VAL A 81 2.24 -23.93 4.84
C VAL A 81 2.23 -24.46 6.27
N LYS A 82 3.36 -25.06 6.65
CA LYS A 82 3.54 -25.71 7.93
C LYS A 82 4.76 -25.16 8.65
N GLN A 83 4.68 -25.19 9.97
CA GLN A 83 5.80 -24.96 10.84
C GLN A 83 5.80 -26.06 11.90
N GLY A 84 6.75 -26.99 11.77
CA GLY A 84 6.70 -28.28 12.47
C GLY A 84 5.39 -29.04 12.18
N LYS A 85 4.60 -29.30 13.21
CA LYS A 85 3.31 -30.01 13.11
C LYS A 85 2.11 -29.09 12.85
N HIS A 86 2.29 -27.77 12.91
CA HIS A 86 1.20 -26.82 12.80
C HIS A 86 1.00 -26.39 11.34
N VAL A 87 -0.25 -26.28 10.91
CA VAL A 87 -0.62 -25.76 9.59
C VAL A 87 -1.02 -24.31 9.77
N LEU A 88 -0.27 -23.39 9.17
CA LEU A 88 -0.49 -21.94 9.28
C LEU A 88 -1.37 -21.41 8.14
N ALA A 89 -1.23 -22.00 6.94
CA ALA A 89 -2.08 -21.67 5.80
C ALA A 89 -2.35 -22.92 4.99
N LYS A 90 -3.49 -22.99 4.32
CA LYS A 90 -3.81 -24.04 3.35
C LYS A 90 -4.82 -23.53 2.34
N GLY A 91 -4.82 -24.14 1.17
CA GLY A 91 -5.77 -23.82 0.12
C GLY A 91 -5.42 -24.56 -1.16
N PHE A 92 -5.90 -24.03 -2.27
CA PHE A 92 -5.62 -24.52 -3.60
C PHE A 92 -5.17 -23.37 -4.50
N GLY A 93 -4.52 -23.72 -5.59
CA GLY A 93 -4.22 -22.82 -6.68
C GLY A 93 -4.44 -23.52 -8.02
N THR A 94 -4.49 -22.72 -9.08
CA THR A 94 -4.75 -23.20 -10.42
C THR A 94 -3.62 -22.77 -11.34
N ALA A 95 -3.14 -23.70 -12.16
CA ALA A 95 -2.23 -23.44 -13.25
C ALA A 95 -3.00 -23.01 -14.51
N SER A 96 -2.34 -22.37 -15.46
CA SER A 96 -3.01 -21.92 -16.70
C SER A 96 -3.52 -23.08 -17.58
N ASN A 97 -2.98 -24.29 -17.40
CA ASN A 97 -3.30 -25.50 -18.17
C ASN A 97 -3.28 -26.72 -17.23
N GLY A 98 -4.12 -27.71 -17.55
CA GLY A 98 -4.14 -29.00 -16.84
C GLY A 98 -3.21 -30.03 -17.49
N GLY A 99 -2.78 -31.01 -16.70
CA GLY A 99 -1.99 -32.13 -17.18
C GLY A 99 -2.70 -32.88 -18.34
N PRO A 100 -1.96 -33.34 -19.37
CA PRO A 100 -0.49 -33.45 -19.43
C PRO A 100 0.22 -32.16 -19.89
N GLU A 101 -0.50 -31.10 -20.22
CA GLU A 101 0.12 -29.81 -20.53
C GLU A 101 0.71 -29.17 -19.27
N TRP A 102 1.67 -28.27 -19.47
CA TRP A 102 2.25 -27.48 -18.39
C TRP A 102 1.59 -26.12 -18.36
N GLY A 103 0.99 -25.76 -17.23
CA GLY A 103 0.43 -24.45 -16.98
C GLY A 103 1.33 -23.63 -16.06
N THR A 104 1.40 -22.32 -16.27
CA THR A 104 2.07 -21.41 -15.34
C THR A 104 1.19 -21.13 -14.14
N PHE A 105 1.78 -20.88 -12.97
CA PHE A 105 1.06 -20.44 -11.79
C PHE A 105 1.83 -19.37 -11.01
N ALA A 106 1.10 -18.61 -10.18
CA ALA A 106 1.65 -17.72 -9.17
C ALA A 106 0.83 -17.90 -7.87
N GLN A 107 1.44 -18.51 -6.86
CA GLN A 107 0.83 -18.72 -5.56
C GLN A 107 1.31 -17.63 -4.59
N THR A 108 0.37 -16.87 -4.05
CA THR A 108 0.63 -15.89 -3.00
C THR A 108 0.10 -16.41 -1.66
N ILE A 109 0.89 -16.26 -0.61
CA ILE A 109 0.55 -16.76 0.73
C ILE A 109 0.84 -15.64 1.73
N LYS A 110 -0.17 -15.28 2.52
CA LYS A 110 -0.08 -14.27 3.58
C LYS A 110 -0.23 -14.98 4.93
N ILE A 111 0.76 -14.84 5.81
CA ILE A 111 0.81 -15.51 7.12
C ILE A 111 0.94 -14.42 8.19
N PRO A 112 -0.03 -14.25 9.10
CA PRO A 112 0.10 -13.33 10.22
C PRO A 112 1.35 -13.66 11.04
N THR A 113 2.14 -12.64 11.39
CA THR A 113 3.38 -12.82 12.15
C THR A 113 3.15 -13.39 13.55
N SER A 114 1.96 -13.15 14.12
CA SER A 114 1.49 -13.70 15.39
C SER A 114 1.26 -15.22 15.36
N GLU A 115 1.05 -15.80 14.18
CA GLU A 115 0.88 -17.25 14.00
C GLU A 115 2.23 -17.99 13.87
N LEU A 116 3.33 -17.26 13.71
CA LEU A 116 4.66 -17.86 13.60
C LEU A 116 5.14 -18.38 14.96
N ILE A 117 5.62 -19.61 14.95
CA ILE A 117 6.06 -20.39 16.12
C ILE A 117 7.59 -20.39 16.15
N GLY A 118 8.15 -19.38 16.83
CA GLY A 118 9.58 -19.31 17.14
C GLY A 118 10.49 -19.56 15.93
N ASN A 119 11.51 -20.40 16.12
CA ASN A 119 12.56 -20.67 15.13
C ASN A 119 12.35 -21.99 14.35
N GLU A 120 11.13 -22.54 14.36
CA GLU A 120 10.81 -23.73 13.57
C GLU A 120 10.82 -23.38 12.06
N PRO A 121 11.29 -24.27 11.18
CA PRO A 121 11.36 -23.98 9.76
C PRO A 121 9.97 -23.86 9.15
N LEU A 122 9.79 -22.87 8.27
CA LEU A 122 8.54 -22.63 7.57
C LEU A 122 8.56 -23.36 6.22
N ILE A 123 7.73 -24.37 6.05
CA ILE A 123 7.70 -25.24 4.88
C ILE A 123 6.39 -25.07 4.11
N LEU A 124 6.48 -24.72 2.82
CA LEU A 124 5.37 -24.82 1.88
C LEU A 124 5.34 -26.22 1.26
N GLU A 125 4.26 -26.95 1.49
CA GLU A 125 3.93 -28.17 0.75
C GLU A 125 2.95 -27.85 -0.38
N MET A 126 3.25 -28.31 -1.60
CA MET A 126 2.35 -28.30 -2.74
C MET A 126 2.10 -29.74 -3.19
N PHE A 127 0.87 -30.09 -3.54
CA PHE A 127 0.53 -31.47 -3.88
C PHE A 127 -0.76 -31.59 -4.69
N GLU A 128 -1.01 -32.77 -5.23
CA GLU A 128 -2.30 -33.14 -5.80
C GLU A 128 -3.03 -34.10 -4.86
N ILE A 129 -4.36 -34.07 -4.92
CA ILE A 129 -5.22 -35.08 -4.29
C ILE A 129 -5.68 -36.03 -5.38
N ASN A 130 -5.42 -37.32 -5.20
CA ASN A 130 -5.96 -38.37 -6.07
C ASN A 130 -7.49 -38.39 -5.93
N GLN A 131 -8.20 -38.20 -7.05
CA GLN A 131 -9.66 -38.08 -7.06
C GLN A 131 -10.38 -39.40 -6.78
N GLU A 132 -9.72 -40.54 -6.96
CA GLU A 132 -10.28 -41.87 -6.71
C GLU A 132 -10.31 -42.23 -5.22
N ASN A 133 -9.24 -41.89 -4.48
CA ASN A 133 -9.06 -42.37 -3.11
C ASN A 133 -8.67 -41.28 -2.08
N GLY A 134 -8.57 -40.02 -2.50
CA GLY A 134 -8.23 -38.88 -1.64
C GLY A 134 -6.77 -38.82 -1.20
N ALA A 135 -5.88 -39.69 -1.70
CA ALA A 135 -4.49 -39.71 -1.30
C ALA A 135 -3.71 -38.48 -1.79
N ILE A 136 -2.80 -37.97 -0.97
CA ILE A 136 -1.84 -36.94 -1.37
C ILE A 136 -0.79 -37.57 -2.29
N ILE A 137 -0.68 -37.06 -3.51
CA ILE A 137 0.30 -37.50 -4.51
C ILE A 137 1.11 -36.32 -5.04
N ASN A 138 2.25 -36.62 -5.68
CA ASN A 138 3.14 -35.65 -6.31
C ASN A 138 3.56 -34.48 -5.40
N LYS A 139 3.70 -34.75 -4.10
CA LYS A 139 4.03 -33.74 -3.09
C LYS A 139 5.42 -33.15 -3.31
N LEU A 140 5.50 -31.84 -3.26
CA LEU A 140 6.69 -31.02 -3.22
C LEU A 140 6.74 -30.27 -1.89
N SER A 141 7.92 -30.19 -1.27
CA SER A 141 8.15 -29.43 -0.02
C SER A 141 9.25 -28.39 -0.26
N ILE A 142 8.96 -27.15 0.12
CA ILE A 142 9.80 -25.98 -0.15
C ILE A 142 10.04 -25.23 1.17
N PRO A 143 11.28 -25.18 1.67
CA PRO A 143 11.62 -24.27 2.76
C PRO A 143 11.45 -22.83 2.31
N LEU A 144 10.62 -22.05 3.00
CA LEU A 144 10.34 -20.65 2.66
C LEU A 144 11.39 -19.67 3.20
N ASP A 145 12.26 -20.15 4.07
CA ASP A 145 13.40 -19.43 4.67
C ASP A 145 14.72 -19.65 3.90
N SER A 146 14.76 -20.62 2.98
CA SER A 146 15.96 -20.92 2.18
C SER A 146 15.90 -20.27 0.79
N SER A 147 17.05 -19.78 0.32
CA SER A 147 17.26 -19.31 -1.05
C SER A 147 17.63 -20.44 -2.02
N ASP A 148 17.53 -21.69 -1.59
CA ASP A 148 17.98 -22.83 -2.37
C ASP A 148 17.14 -23.04 -3.63
N GLN A 149 17.80 -23.57 -4.66
CA GLN A 149 17.11 -24.00 -5.87
C GLN A 149 16.14 -25.14 -5.53
N VAL A 150 14.85 -24.87 -5.71
CA VAL A 150 13.80 -25.86 -5.47
C VAL A 150 13.86 -26.92 -6.56
N LYS A 151 13.93 -28.19 -6.15
CA LYS A 151 13.99 -29.31 -7.08
C LYS A 151 12.67 -29.45 -7.85
N ASN A 152 12.78 -29.64 -9.15
CA ASN A 152 11.64 -30.04 -9.98
C ASN A 152 11.15 -31.43 -9.55
N THR A 153 9.84 -31.65 -9.68
CA THR A 153 9.20 -32.95 -9.50
C THR A 153 8.59 -33.41 -10.83
N LYS A 154 7.85 -34.52 -10.79
CA LYS A 154 7.09 -35.01 -11.94
C LYS A 154 6.09 -33.97 -12.47
N VAL A 155 5.47 -33.20 -11.58
CA VAL A 155 4.33 -32.32 -11.92
C VAL A 155 4.55 -30.85 -11.57
N PHE A 156 5.64 -30.49 -10.88
CA PHE A 156 5.99 -29.10 -10.57
C PHE A 156 7.40 -28.81 -11.07
N ARG A 157 7.60 -27.70 -11.78
CA ARG A 157 8.93 -27.29 -12.27
C ARG A 157 9.09 -25.79 -12.41
N ASN A 158 10.32 -25.35 -12.70
CA ASN A 158 10.66 -23.96 -12.99
C ASN A 158 10.27 -23.00 -11.85
N LEU A 159 10.42 -23.48 -10.62
CA LEU A 159 9.97 -22.84 -9.40
C LEU A 159 10.88 -21.66 -9.04
N LYS A 160 10.27 -20.53 -8.71
CA LYS A 160 10.92 -19.29 -8.31
C LYS A 160 10.20 -18.72 -7.10
N LEU A 161 10.82 -18.89 -5.93
CA LEU A 161 10.36 -18.23 -4.71
C LEU A 161 10.91 -16.80 -4.72
N ALA A 162 10.02 -15.81 -4.69
CA ALA A 162 10.42 -14.42 -4.51
C ALA A 162 10.90 -14.18 -3.08
N ALA A 163 11.80 -13.21 -2.90
CA ALA A 163 12.17 -12.76 -1.56
C ALA A 163 10.91 -12.33 -0.79
N PRO A 164 10.75 -12.77 0.47
CA PRO A 164 9.56 -12.45 1.25
C PRO A 164 9.44 -10.96 1.53
N SER A 165 8.20 -10.50 1.73
CA SER A 165 7.87 -9.15 2.16
C SER A 165 7.10 -9.20 3.48
N VAL A 166 7.15 -8.13 4.26
CA VAL A 166 6.19 -7.86 5.33
C VAL A 166 5.09 -6.95 4.81
N VAL A 167 3.87 -7.18 5.25
CA VAL A 167 2.69 -6.37 4.96
C VAL A 167 2.22 -5.73 6.25
N TYR A 168 2.17 -4.41 6.28
CA TYR A 168 1.50 -3.65 7.33
C TYR A 168 0.17 -3.13 6.79
N THR A 169 -0.88 -3.23 7.58
CA THR A 169 -2.17 -2.61 7.25
C THR A 169 -2.48 -1.54 8.29
N VAL A 170 -2.66 -0.30 7.82
CA VAL A 170 -3.06 0.84 8.65
C VAL A 170 -4.41 1.35 8.17
N SER A 171 -5.33 1.58 9.09
CA SER A 171 -6.64 2.16 8.79
C SER A 171 -6.95 3.29 9.74
N GLY A 172 -7.82 4.19 9.34
CA GLY A 172 -8.36 5.24 10.21
C GLY A 172 -9.13 6.26 9.41
N GLU A 173 -9.17 7.48 9.92
CA GLU A 173 -9.80 8.61 9.24
C GLU A 173 -8.78 9.71 9.00
N ALA A 174 -8.92 10.40 7.87
CA ALA A 174 -8.11 11.56 7.52
C ALA A 174 -9.01 12.71 7.04
N SER A 175 -8.65 13.94 7.41
CA SER A 175 -9.27 15.17 6.92
C SER A 175 -8.17 15.99 6.23
N VAL A 176 -7.76 15.53 5.05
CA VAL A 176 -6.63 16.07 4.28
C VAL A 176 -7.12 16.65 2.95
N PHE A 177 -6.37 17.57 2.35
CA PHE A 177 -6.76 18.23 1.10
C PHE A 177 -7.03 17.20 0.00
N GLU A 178 -8.23 17.27 -0.61
CA GLU A 178 -8.72 16.30 -1.62
C GLU A 178 -8.67 14.83 -1.19
N GLY A 179 -8.59 14.56 0.12
CA GLY A 179 -8.51 13.20 0.67
C GLY A 179 -7.16 12.53 0.44
N THR A 180 -6.18 13.21 -0.16
CA THR A 180 -4.88 12.61 -0.49
C THR A 180 -3.87 12.84 0.62
N TYR A 181 -3.30 11.75 1.13
CA TYR A 181 -2.21 11.77 2.09
C TYR A 181 -1.02 10.97 1.59
N GLN A 182 0.13 11.19 2.21
CA GLN A 182 1.38 10.52 1.91
C GLN A 182 1.78 9.66 3.10
N TYR A 183 2.53 8.60 2.81
CA TYR A 183 3.13 7.78 3.84
C TYR A 183 4.59 7.51 3.57
N ALA A 184 5.35 7.34 4.65
CA ALA A 184 6.72 6.85 4.61
C ALA A 184 6.95 5.90 5.79
N VAL A 185 7.54 4.73 5.53
CA VAL A 185 8.06 3.85 6.57
C VAL A 185 9.55 4.04 6.66
N LYS A 186 10.03 4.29 7.88
CA LYS A 186 11.44 4.55 8.18
C LYS A 186 12.00 3.53 9.17
N GLN A 187 13.29 3.20 9.01
CA GLN A 187 14.12 2.52 10.01
C GLN A 187 15.32 3.42 10.35
N GLY A 188 15.20 4.20 11.43
CA GLY A 188 16.11 5.32 11.69
C GLY A 188 15.97 6.39 10.61
N GLU A 189 17.07 6.76 9.96
CA GLU A 189 17.07 7.77 8.88
C GLU A 189 16.68 7.20 7.51
N GLN A 190 16.70 5.87 7.35
CA GLN A 190 16.43 5.22 6.06
C GLN A 190 14.94 5.09 5.81
N ILE A 191 14.47 5.57 4.66
CA ILE A 191 13.12 5.28 4.16
C ILE A 191 13.13 3.92 3.46
N VAL A 192 12.30 2.99 3.95
CA VAL A 192 12.21 1.60 3.44
C VAL A 192 10.96 1.36 2.59
N ALA A 193 9.94 2.22 2.72
CA ALA A 193 8.78 2.29 1.85
C ALA A 193 8.19 3.72 1.86
N LYS A 194 7.57 4.14 0.76
CA LYS A 194 6.82 5.40 0.69
C LYS A 194 5.74 5.30 -0.37
N GLY A 195 4.74 6.16 -0.28
CA GLY A 195 3.67 6.24 -1.25
C GLY A 195 2.62 7.27 -0.85
N PHE A 196 1.44 7.15 -1.43
CA PHE A 196 0.28 7.96 -1.10
C PHE A 196 -0.95 7.07 -0.99
N GLY A 197 -1.96 7.55 -0.29
CA GLY A 197 -3.27 6.94 -0.20
C GLY A 197 -4.36 8.00 -0.30
N THR A 198 -5.59 7.53 -0.44
CA THR A 198 -6.77 8.39 -0.57
C THR A 198 -7.79 7.99 0.49
N ALA A 199 -8.22 8.95 1.28
CA ALA A 199 -9.35 8.84 2.18
C ALA A 199 -10.66 8.96 1.39
N SER A 200 -11.74 8.36 1.88
CA SER A 200 -13.04 8.35 1.19
C SER A 200 -13.66 9.75 1.00
N LYS A 201 -13.13 10.76 1.69
CA LYS A 201 -13.53 12.16 1.62
C LYS A 201 -12.30 13.07 1.78
N GLY A 202 -12.39 14.27 1.22
CA GLY A 202 -11.42 15.34 1.45
C GLY A 202 -11.83 16.28 2.57
N GLY A 203 -10.83 16.92 3.17
CA GLY A 203 -11.03 17.96 4.18
C GLY A 203 -11.94 19.08 3.65
N PRO A 204 -12.79 19.67 4.50
CA PRO A 204 -12.82 19.52 5.96
C PRO A 204 -13.58 18.28 6.47
N GLU A 205 -14.15 17.46 5.58
CA GLU A 205 -14.78 16.20 5.98
C GLU A 205 -13.74 15.14 6.32
N TRP A 206 -14.11 14.25 7.24
CA TRP A 206 -13.29 13.09 7.59
C TRP A 206 -13.63 11.92 6.66
N GLY A 207 -12.64 11.48 5.90
CA GLY A 207 -12.72 10.28 5.07
C GLY A 207 -12.04 9.10 5.75
N GLU A 208 -12.63 7.92 5.64
CA GLU A 208 -12.02 6.66 6.06
C GLU A 208 -10.93 6.24 5.06
N PHE A 209 -9.87 5.60 5.55
CA PHE A 209 -8.87 4.97 4.71
C PHE A 209 -8.42 3.62 5.27
N SER A 210 -7.92 2.76 4.37
CA SER A 210 -7.20 1.53 4.69
C SER A 210 -6.06 1.35 3.69
N GLN A 211 -4.83 1.33 4.20
CA GLN A 211 -3.61 1.26 3.39
C GLN A 211 -2.84 -0.01 3.74
N GLU A 212 -2.58 -0.84 2.73
CA GLU A 212 -1.58 -1.90 2.81
C GLU A 212 -0.21 -1.37 2.36
N ILE A 213 0.81 -1.60 3.16
CA ILE A 213 2.20 -1.21 2.90
C ILE A 213 3.01 -2.49 2.83
N VAL A 214 3.48 -2.82 1.63
CA VAL A 214 4.31 -4.01 1.37
C VAL A 214 5.77 -3.62 1.32
N ILE A 215 6.59 -4.23 2.16
CA ILE A 215 8.02 -3.93 2.27
C ILE A 215 8.81 -5.23 2.12
N PRO A 216 9.68 -5.35 1.10
CA PRO A 216 10.58 -6.50 0.99
C PRO A 216 11.43 -6.65 2.26
N LEU A 217 11.55 -7.87 2.80
CA LEU A 217 12.36 -8.11 4.00
C LEU A 217 13.84 -7.76 3.78
N SER A 218 14.33 -7.82 2.54
CA SER A 218 15.68 -7.37 2.16
C SER A 218 15.91 -5.87 2.40
N ASN A 219 14.84 -5.07 2.46
CA ASN A 219 14.92 -3.64 2.73
C ASN A 219 14.89 -3.35 4.24
N LEU A 220 14.65 -4.35 5.08
CA LEU A 220 14.53 -4.22 6.54
C LEU A 220 15.77 -4.75 7.26
N SER A 221 16.22 -3.99 8.24
CA SER A 221 17.23 -4.41 9.22
C SER A 221 16.55 -5.10 10.39
N LYS A 222 16.94 -6.35 10.70
CA LYS A 222 16.32 -7.23 11.72
C LYS A 222 16.24 -6.66 13.14
N ASN A 223 17.02 -5.61 13.46
CA ASN A 223 17.12 -5.06 14.81
C ASN A 223 16.90 -3.53 14.87
N LYS A 224 16.26 -2.95 13.84
CA LYS A 224 15.94 -1.52 13.85
C LYS A 224 14.43 -1.33 13.97
N PRO A 225 13.94 -0.50 14.91
CA PRO A 225 12.53 -0.20 14.99
C PRO A 225 12.08 0.51 13.72
N SER A 226 10.88 0.18 13.27
CA SER A 226 10.25 0.81 12.12
C SER A 226 9.20 1.81 12.59
N THR A 227 9.07 2.93 11.89
CA THR A 227 8.02 3.93 12.14
C THR A 227 7.30 4.26 10.85
N LEU A 228 5.98 4.30 10.89
CA LEU A 228 5.13 4.84 9.84
C LEU A 228 4.89 6.32 10.09
N GLU A 229 5.19 7.15 9.10
CA GLU A 229 4.78 8.55 9.06
C GLU A 229 3.61 8.69 8.07
N LEU A 230 2.51 9.30 8.51
CA LEU A 230 1.42 9.76 7.67
C LEU A 230 1.46 11.29 7.66
N PHE A 231 1.36 11.93 6.50
CA PHE A 231 1.47 13.38 6.37
C PHE A 231 0.75 13.90 5.14
N GLU A 232 0.63 15.22 5.04
CA GLU A 232 0.25 15.94 3.83
C GLU A 232 1.46 16.65 3.24
N ILE A 233 1.49 16.81 1.92
CA ILE A 233 2.41 17.72 1.25
C ILE A 233 1.68 19.01 0.95
N ASP A 234 2.24 20.13 1.39
CA ASP A 234 1.79 21.44 0.98
C ASP A 234 2.03 21.63 -0.52
N GLN A 235 0.97 21.96 -1.27
CA GLN A 235 1.05 22.01 -2.74
C GLN A 235 1.80 23.25 -3.24
N GLU A 236 1.93 24.28 -2.41
CA GLU A 236 2.65 25.50 -2.75
C GLU A 236 4.15 25.38 -2.43
N SER A 237 4.47 24.94 -1.21
CA SER A 237 5.88 24.87 -0.76
C SER A 237 6.54 23.51 -0.99
N GLY A 238 5.77 22.44 -1.18
CA GLY A 238 6.26 21.06 -1.21
C GLY A 238 6.65 20.51 0.16
N GLU A 239 6.42 21.26 1.24
CA GLU A 239 6.80 20.85 2.60
C GLU A 239 5.83 19.83 3.19
N MET A 240 6.36 18.98 4.09
CA MET A 240 5.53 18.05 4.85
C MET A 240 4.80 18.79 5.98
N LYS A 241 3.47 18.69 6.01
CA LYS A 241 2.62 19.19 7.09
C LYS A 241 1.75 18.10 7.68
N ASN A 242 1.13 18.39 8.83
CA ASN A 242 0.16 17.51 9.50
C ASN A 242 0.68 16.09 9.78
N LYS A 243 2.00 15.96 10.01
CA LYS A 243 2.67 14.68 10.22
C LYS A 243 2.22 13.99 11.51
N MET A 244 1.86 12.72 11.38
CA MET A 244 1.65 11.77 12.46
C MET A 244 2.65 10.63 12.34
N VAL A 245 3.18 10.17 13.48
CA VAL A 245 4.18 9.11 13.53
C VAL A 245 3.65 7.96 14.38
N LEU A 246 3.75 6.74 13.86
CA LEU A 246 3.23 5.53 14.48
C LEU A 246 4.36 4.49 14.54
N PRO A 247 4.60 3.84 15.68
CA PRO A 247 5.52 2.71 15.72
C PRO A 247 4.92 1.52 14.95
N LEU A 248 5.74 0.86 14.13
CA LEU A 248 5.42 -0.44 13.53
C LEU A 248 6.13 -1.52 14.34
N LYS A 249 5.40 -2.59 14.66
CA LYS A 249 5.90 -3.75 15.40
C LYS A 249 6.40 -4.84 14.47
#